data_AF-A0A5C6XPL1-F1
#
_entry.id   AF-A0A5C6XPL1-F1
#
_cell.length_a   1.000
_cell.length_b   1.000
_cell.length_c   1.000
_cell.angle_alpha   90.00
_cell.angle_beta   90.00
_cell.angle_gamma   90.00
#
_symmetry.space_group_name_H-M   'P 1'
#
loop_
_entity.id
_entity.type
_entity.pdbx_description
1 polymer ?
#
loop_
_entity_poly.entity_id
_entity_poly.type
_entity_poly.pdbx_seq_one_letter_code
_entity_poly.pdbx_strand_id
1 'polypeptide(L)'
;MRSSLSHRLLRLALASVAALMLWSGAAMGQDLPEAQQGWERTRSSVEEARQRLERALGEYQKSVERLEKLKAEEARGRASRRQLEDALRRSHALVEGVRERQITLLTRQAELERAREQLLNALSARRVELEQSVARSSGAEQLALIEELNALSRLQSQMRETAPGVDPERVEQVLADARLVEGGHPRDLLAVADELEDTEAQLRERLTTVEARLSELERSRDLMRRARDFSTRERFFEENDRARAIARQERSVAGDEPARGDQGDVPVTEDASDPESQPGAPSEDFEGAEGDPNMGGDFDSPDPDPTPEPSPGNGFEPTTERVLIESLVDPEQIDQGAPALSEGQTERSVRALRRERERLETQVEELRERARQLREEAEDAWR
;
A
#
# COMPACT_ATOMS: atom_id res chain seq x y z
N MET A 1 49.06 18.14 -6.58
CA MET A 1 48.10 17.02 -6.84
C MET A 1 46.95 16.93 -5.83
N ARG A 2 46.95 17.64 -4.69
CA ARG A 2 45.82 17.61 -3.73
C ARG A 2 44.64 18.55 -4.05
N SER A 3 44.80 19.54 -4.94
CA SER A 3 43.71 20.49 -5.29
C SER A 3 42.75 20.00 -6.38
N SER A 4 43.06 18.92 -7.10
CA SER A 4 42.18 18.43 -8.18
C SER A 4 41.08 17.48 -7.70
N LEU A 5 41.18 16.95 -6.47
CA LEU A 5 40.20 16.04 -5.88
C LEU A 5 39.01 16.77 -5.26
N SER A 6 39.25 17.94 -4.63
CA SER A 6 38.18 18.75 -4.03
C SER A 6 37.22 19.33 -5.09
N HIS A 7 37.73 19.71 -6.26
CA HIS A 7 36.88 20.23 -7.35
C HIS A 7 36.00 19.16 -8.02
N ARG A 8 36.38 17.87 -7.96
CA ARG A 8 35.56 16.78 -8.52
C ARG A 8 34.41 16.40 -7.59
N LEU A 9 34.64 16.38 -6.28
CA LEU A 9 33.59 16.12 -5.28
C LEU A 9 32.56 17.27 -5.23
N LEU A 10 32.99 18.52 -5.35
CA LEU A 10 32.06 19.66 -5.36
C LEU A 10 31.17 19.68 -6.62
N ARG A 11 31.67 19.21 -7.78
CA ARG A 11 30.89 19.12 -9.02
C ARG A 11 29.90 17.96 -9.01
N LEU A 12 30.24 16.84 -8.37
CA LEU A 12 29.32 15.72 -8.18
C LEU A 12 28.18 16.07 -7.21
N ALA A 13 28.47 16.79 -6.12
CA ALA A 13 27.45 17.25 -5.17
C ALA A 13 26.52 18.32 -5.78
N LEU A 14 27.02 19.21 -6.65
CA LEU A 14 26.16 20.18 -7.32
C LEU A 14 25.29 19.53 -8.41
N ALA A 15 25.79 18.50 -9.09
CA ALA A 15 25.03 17.77 -10.10
C ALA A 15 23.92 16.90 -9.50
N SER A 16 24.12 16.31 -8.32
CA SER A 16 23.07 15.55 -7.63
C SER A 16 21.95 16.44 -7.09
N VAL A 17 22.28 17.64 -6.57
CA VAL A 17 21.26 18.62 -6.14
C VAL A 17 20.46 19.18 -7.32
N ALA A 18 21.11 19.41 -8.47
CA ALA A 18 20.41 19.86 -9.68
C ALA A 18 19.52 18.75 -10.29
N ALA A 19 19.93 17.48 -10.22
CA ALA A 19 19.11 16.35 -10.66
C ALA A 19 17.89 16.13 -9.75
N LEU A 20 18.02 16.32 -8.43
CA LEU A 20 16.88 16.24 -7.49
C LEU A 20 15.87 17.38 -7.69
N MET A 21 16.32 18.58 -8.07
CA MET A 21 15.41 19.71 -8.35
C MET A 21 14.72 19.61 -9.72
N LEU A 22 15.31 18.91 -10.70
CA LEU A 22 14.67 18.70 -12.01
C LEU A 22 13.56 17.64 -11.97
N TRP A 23 13.62 16.67 -11.04
CA TRP A 23 12.60 15.63 -10.92
C TRP A 23 11.43 16.01 -10.02
N SER A 24 11.62 16.97 -9.11
CA SER A 24 10.55 17.50 -8.26
C SER A 24 9.63 18.51 -8.99
N GLY A 25 10.00 18.96 -10.20
CA GLY A 25 9.19 19.88 -11.01
C GLY A 25 8.17 19.21 -11.95
N ALA A 26 8.29 17.91 -12.24
CA ALA A 26 7.36 17.21 -13.13
C ALA A 26 6.05 16.76 -12.45
N ALA A 27 5.99 16.88 -11.12
CA ALA A 27 4.75 16.75 -10.35
C ALA A 27 3.96 18.08 -10.28
N MET A 28 4.33 19.09 -11.07
CA MET A 28 3.52 20.30 -11.26
C MET A 28 2.25 19.95 -12.03
N GLY A 29 1.21 19.64 -11.27
CA GLY A 29 -0.20 19.85 -11.60
C GLY A 29 -0.63 19.28 -12.94
N GLN A 30 -0.89 17.98 -13.00
CA GLN A 30 -1.88 17.52 -13.98
C GLN A 30 -3.17 18.29 -13.73
N ASP A 31 -3.65 18.96 -14.78
CA ASP A 31 -4.90 19.69 -14.73
C ASP A 31 -6.03 18.72 -14.36
N LEU A 32 -6.88 19.12 -13.41
CA LEU A 32 -8.04 18.34 -12.98
C LEU A 32 -8.85 17.72 -14.14
N PRO A 33 -9.15 18.43 -15.26
CA PRO A 33 -9.85 17.83 -16.39
C PRO A 33 -9.07 16.68 -17.07
N GLU A 34 -7.74 16.74 -17.14
CA GLU A 34 -6.93 15.67 -17.72
C GLU A 34 -6.95 14.43 -16.83
N ALA A 35 -6.82 14.61 -15.51
CA ALA A 35 -6.91 13.52 -14.55
C ALA A 35 -8.30 12.85 -14.55
N GLN A 36 -9.37 13.65 -14.67
CA GLN A 36 -10.74 13.14 -14.82
C GLN A 36 -10.89 12.31 -16.10
N GLN A 37 -10.40 12.84 -17.23
CA GLN A 37 -10.47 12.14 -18.51
C GLN A 37 -9.64 10.85 -18.50
N GLY A 38 -8.47 10.85 -17.86
CA GLY A 38 -7.64 9.66 -17.68
C GLY A 38 -8.34 8.58 -16.87
N TRP A 39 -9.00 8.96 -15.77
CA TRP A 39 -9.80 8.04 -14.95
C TRP A 39 -11.01 7.47 -15.72
N GLU A 40 -11.74 8.29 -16.48
CA GLU A 40 -12.88 7.80 -17.27
C GLU A 40 -12.46 6.81 -18.36
N ARG A 41 -11.35 7.08 -19.06
CA ARG A 41 -10.79 6.17 -20.08
C ARG A 41 -10.32 4.84 -19.51
N THR A 42 -9.62 4.88 -18.37
CA THR A 42 -9.17 3.66 -17.70
C THR A 42 -10.34 2.86 -17.18
N ARG A 43 -11.37 3.53 -16.64
CA ARG A 43 -12.63 2.90 -16.22
C ARG A 43 -13.32 2.19 -17.38
N SER A 44 -13.50 2.86 -18.53
CA SER A 44 -14.13 2.22 -19.69
C SER A 44 -13.30 1.03 -20.19
N SER A 45 -11.96 1.13 -20.15
CA SER A 45 -11.07 0.02 -20.50
C SER A 45 -11.22 -1.20 -19.58
N VAL A 46 -11.39 -0.99 -18.26
CA VAL A 46 -11.68 -2.06 -17.30
C VAL A 46 -13.03 -2.72 -17.59
N GLU A 47 -14.06 -1.92 -17.87
CA GLU A 47 -15.40 -2.44 -18.23
C GLU A 47 -15.34 -3.28 -19.52
N GLU A 48 -14.59 -2.85 -20.52
CA GLU A 48 -14.35 -3.64 -21.74
C GLU A 48 -13.60 -4.95 -21.47
N ALA A 49 -12.52 -4.90 -20.68
CA ALA A 49 -11.74 -6.09 -20.33
C ALA A 49 -12.60 -7.12 -19.59
N ARG A 50 -13.45 -6.65 -18.66
CA ARG A 50 -14.42 -7.48 -17.94
C ARG A 50 -15.42 -8.15 -18.90
N GLN A 51 -16.00 -7.41 -19.83
CA GLN A 51 -16.92 -8.00 -20.82
C GLN A 51 -16.23 -9.05 -21.69
N ARG A 52 -14.95 -8.84 -22.06
CA ARG A 52 -14.18 -9.83 -22.82
C ARG A 52 -13.92 -11.10 -22.01
N LEU A 53 -13.63 -10.98 -20.71
CA LEU A 53 -13.50 -12.11 -19.81
C LEU A 53 -14.82 -12.87 -19.66
N GLU A 54 -15.93 -12.19 -19.41
CA GLU A 54 -17.26 -12.80 -19.28
C GLU A 54 -17.66 -13.57 -20.55
N ARG A 55 -17.35 -13.04 -21.75
CA ARG A 55 -17.56 -13.75 -23.01
C ARG A 55 -16.70 -15.02 -23.11
N ALA A 56 -15.41 -14.94 -22.78
CA ALA A 56 -14.51 -16.08 -22.82
C ALA A 56 -14.92 -17.19 -21.84
N LEU A 57 -15.36 -16.83 -20.64
CA LEU A 57 -15.93 -17.78 -19.67
C LEU A 57 -17.19 -18.48 -20.22
N GLY A 58 -18.08 -17.72 -20.87
CA GLY A 58 -19.25 -18.31 -21.52
C GLY A 58 -18.92 -19.24 -22.69
N GLU A 59 -17.82 -19.00 -23.41
CA GLU A 59 -17.31 -19.90 -24.44
C GLU A 59 -16.70 -21.17 -23.85
N TYR A 60 -15.91 -21.03 -22.77
CA TYR A 60 -15.36 -22.15 -22.03
C TYR A 60 -16.46 -23.07 -21.50
N GLN A 61 -17.49 -22.53 -20.84
CA GLN A 61 -18.61 -23.32 -20.32
C GLN A 61 -19.33 -24.13 -21.40
N LYS A 62 -19.59 -23.52 -22.57
CA LYS A 62 -20.15 -24.24 -23.74
C LYS A 62 -19.24 -25.36 -24.24
N SER A 63 -17.92 -25.18 -24.16
CA SER A 63 -16.95 -26.20 -24.53
C SER A 63 -16.96 -27.39 -23.57
N VAL A 64 -17.13 -27.13 -22.27
CA VAL A 64 -17.26 -28.16 -21.22
C VAL A 64 -18.54 -28.97 -21.44
N GLU A 65 -19.69 -28.32 -21.64
CA GLU A 65 -20.95 -29.01 -21.95
C GLU A 65 -20.84 -29.90 -23.20
N ARG A 66 -20.09 -29.43 -24.21
CA ARG A 66 -19.85 -30.20 -25.43
C ARG A 66 -18.94 -31.40 -25.16
N LEU A 67 -17.91 -31.24 -24.34
CA LEU A 67 -17.03 -32.32 -23.91
C LEU A 67 -17.80 -33.40 -23.16
N GLU A 68 -18.67 -33.02 -22.22
CA GLU A 68 -19.52 -33.97 -21.49
C GLU A 68 -20.46 -34.74 -22.42
N LYS A 69 -21.09 -34.06 -23.39
CA LYS A 69 -21.91 -34.71 -24.43
C LYS A 69 -21.09 -35.70 -25.26
N LEU A 70 -19.89 -35.31 -25.69
CA LEU A 70 -18.99 -36.19 -26.47
C LEU A 70 -18.52 -37.40 -25.64
N LYS A 71 -18.18 -37.21 -24.37
CA LYS A 71 -17.84 -38.31 -23.44
C LYS A 71 -19.01 -39.29 -23.31
N ALA A 72 -20.24 -38.77 -23.16
CA ALA A 72 -21.44 -39.61 -23.09
C ALA A 72 -21.76 -40.35 -24.41
N GLU A 73 -21.44 -39.75 -25.57
CA GLU A 73 -21.60 -40.38 -26.88
C GLU A 73 -20.51 -41.42 -27.19
N GLU A 74 -19.27 -41.20 -26.74
CA GLU A 74 -18.17 -42.16 -26.84
C GLU A 74 -18.45 -43.40 -25.99
N ALA A 75 -18.97 -43.23 -24.77
CA ALA A 75 -19.41 -44.35 -23.93
C ALA A 75 -20.50 -45.22 -24.58
N ARG A 76 -21.26 -44.64 -25.53
CA ARG A 76 -22.28 -45.33 -26.33
C ARG A 76 -21.75 -45.85 -27.68
N GLY A 77 -20.45 -45.69 -27.96
CA GLY A 77 -19.78 -46.09 -29.19
C GLY A 77 -20.14 -45.25 -30.42
N ARG A 78 -20.72 -44.05 -30.23
CA ARG A 78 -21.20 -43.18 -31.34
C ARG A 78 -20.24 -42.05 -31.69
N ALA A 79 -19.47 -41.55 -30.73
CA ALA A 79 -18.44 -40.53 -30.98
C ALA A 79 -17.09 -41.17 -31.27
N SER A 80 -16.28 -40.48 -32.08
CA SER A 80 -14.90 -40.91 -32.34
C SER A 80 -13.94 -40.32 -31.30
N ARG A 81 -12.97 -41.11 -30.84
CA ARG A 81 -11.89 -40.66 -29.94
C ARG A 81 -11.20 -39.38 -30.41
N ARG A 82 -11.01 -39.23 -31.73
CA ARG A 82 -10.43 -38.03 -32.34
C ARG A 82 -11.25 -36.76 -32.08
N GLN A 83 -12.59 -36.85 -32.08
CA GLN A 83 -13.44 -35.70 -31.78
C GLN A 83 -13.35 -35.28 -30.30
N LEU A 84 -13.16 -36.25 -29.40
CA LEU A 84 -12.93 -35.96 -27.99
C LEU A 84 -11.56 -35.27 -27.80
N GLU A 85 -10.50 -35.80 -28.41
CA GLU A 85 -9.16 -35.20 -28.38
C GLU A 85 -9.16 -33.78 -28.96
N ASP A 86 -9.83 -33.55 -30.09
CA ASP A 86 -9.98 -32.22 -30.69
C ASP A 86 -10.78 -31.26 -29.80
N ALA A 87 -11.77 -31.76 -29.05
CA ALA A 87 -12.55 -30.96 -28.10
C ALA A 87 -11.74 -30.61 -26.85
N LEU A 88 -10.94 -31.54 -26.33
CA LEU A 88 -10.03 -31.32 -25.19
C LEU A 88 -8.95 -30.29 -25.53
N ARG A 89 -8.36 -30.38 -26.72
CA ARG A 89 -7.38 -29.38 -27.17
C ARG A 89 -8.00 -27.98 -27.25
N ARG A 90 -9.26 -27.89 -27.69
CA ARG A 90 -9.98 -26.60 -27.74
C ARG A 90 -10.35 -26.08 -26.36
N SER A 91 -10.77 -26.94 -25.42
CA SER A 91 -11.06 -26.49 -24.06
C SER A 91 -9.80 -25.96 -23.38
N HIS A 92 -8.66 -26.65 -23.52
CA HIS A 92 -7.38 -26.17 -23.01
C HIS A 92 -7.00 -24.80 -23.61
N ALA A 93 -7.13 -24.64 -24.94
CA ALA A 93 -6.86 -23.34 -25.58
C ALA A 93 -7.79 -22.23 -25.08
N LEU A 94 -9.04 -22.54 -24.71
CA LEU A 94 -9.97 -21.59 -24.11
C LEU A 94 -9.59 -21.24 -22.67
N VAL A 95 -9.13 -22.21 -21.87
CA VAL A 95 -8.65 -21.99 -20.50
C VAL A 95 -7.46 -21.03 -20.49
N GLU A 96 -6.47 -21.26 -21.35
CA GLU A 96 -5.33 -20.34 -21.51
C GLU A 96 -5.78 -18.93 -21.92
N GLY A 97 -6.72 -18.85 -22.87
CA GLY A 97 -7.31 -17.58 -23.28
C GLY A 97 -8.08 -16.86 -22.16
N VAL A 98 -8.72 -17.59 -21.25
CA VAL A 98 -9.37 -17.03 -20.05
C VAL A 98 -8.33 -16.47 -19.10
N ARG A 99 -7.23 -17.21 -18.84
CA ARG A 99 -6.13 -16.79 -17.97
C ARG A 99 -5.48 -15.50 -18.47
N GLU A 100 -5.16 -15.42 -19.77
CA GLU A 100 -4.60 -14.21 -20.40
C GLU A 100 -5.51 -12.98 -20.23
N ARG A 101 -6.83 -13.16 -20.42
CA ARG A 101 -7.82 -12.08 -20.26
C ARG A 101 -7.95 -11.64 -18.81
N GLN A 102 -7.81 -12.56 -17.86
CA GLN A 102 -7.80 -12.24 -16.44
C GLN A 102 -6.57 -11.42 -16.06
N ILE A 103 -5.37 -11.81 -16.50
CA ILE A 103 -4.14 -11.02 -16.29
C ILE A 103 -4.31 -9.61 -16.86
N THR A 104 -4.89 -9.51 -18.07
CA THR A 104 -5.21 -8.22 -18.69
C THR A 104 -6.17 -7.40 -17.82
N LEU A 105 -7.23 -8.00 -17.29
CA LEU A 105 -8.19 -7.32 -16.43
C LEU A 105 -7.53 -6.79 -15.15
N LEU A 106 -6.71 -7.60 -14.48
CA LEU A 106 -5.97 -7.22 -13.28
C LEU A 106 -5.01 -6.06 -13.57
N THR A 107 -4.31 -6.11 -14.69
CA THR A 107 -3.43 -5.02 -15.14
C THR A 107 -4.20 -3.72 -15.33
N ARG A 108 -5.37 -3.77 -16.01
CA ARG A 108 -6.24 -2.60 -16.20
C ARG A 108 -6.81 -2.07 -14.89
N GLN A 109 -7.08 -2.93 -13.91
CA GLN A 109 -7.53 -2.51 -12.58
C GLN A 109 -6.44 -1.76 -11.83
N ALA A 110 -5.20 -2.24 -11.86
CA ALA A 110 -4.06 -1.52 -11.29
C ALA A 110 -3.87 -0.15 -11.96
N GLU A 111 -4.03 -0.06 -13.28
CA GLU A 111 -4.02 1.22 -14.01
C GLU A 111 -5.17 2.16 -13.57
N LEU A 112 -6.37 1.62 -13.35
CA LEU A 112 -7.53 2.38 -12.84
C LEU A 112 -7.28 2.92 -11.42
N GLU A 113 -6.66 2.13 -10.56
CA GLU A 113 -6.27 2.56 -9.21
C GLU A 113 -5.26 3.71 -9.25
N ARG A 114 -4.21 3.58 -10.08
CA ARG A 114 -3.24 4.68 -10.32
C ARG A 114 -3.93 5.94 -10.86
N ALA A 115 -4.83 5.79 -11.84
CA ALA A 115 -5.59 6.93 -12.37
C ALA A 115 -6.52 7.57 -11.33
N ARG A 116 -7.10 6.77 -10.43
CA ARG A 116 -7.91 7.26 -9.30
C ARG A 116 -7.06 8.05 -8.32
N GLU A 117 -5.86 7.59 -7.98
CA GLU A 117 -4.93 8.31 -7.11
C GLU A 117 -4.50 9.64 -7.73
N GLN A 118 -4.15 9.64 -9.02
CA GLN A 118 -3.84 10.86 -9.77
C GLN A 118 -5.00 11.87 -9.71
N LEU A 119 -6.24 11.40 -9.91
CA LEU A 119 -7.44 12.24 -9.79
C LEU A 119 -7.64 12.78 -8.37
N LEU A 120 -7.44 11.95 -7.33
CA LEU A 120 -7.53 12.41 -5.93
C LEU A 120 -6.48 13.46 -5.59
N ASN A 121 -5.25 13.31 -6.11
CA ASN A 121 -4.18 14.28 -5.96
C ASN A 121 -4.54 15.60 -6.66
N ALA A 122 -5.01 15.55 -7.90
CA ALA A 122 -5.46 16.73 -8.65
C ALA A 122 -6.63 17.45 -7.95
N LEU A 123 -7.60 16.71 -7.40
CA LEU A 123 -8.70 17.27 -6.59
C LEU A 123 -8.18 17.95 -5.33
N SER A 124 -7.18 17.36 -4.66
CA SER A 124 -6.59 17.94 -3.45
C SER A 124 -5.84 19.23 -3.74
N ALA A 125 -5.07 19.28 -4.84
CA ALA A 125 -4.37 20.48 -5.29
C ALA A 125 -5.37 21.60 -5.62
N ARG A 126 -6.41 21.29 -6.40
CA ARG A 126 -7.46 22.25 -6.76
C ARG A 126 -8.20 22.80 -5.53
N ARG A 127 -8.43 21.96 -4.52
CA ARG A 127 -9.03 22.39 -3.26
C ARG A 127 -8.16 23.42 -2.54
N VAL A 128 -6.84 23.19 -2.44
CA VAL A 128 -5.91 24.14 -1.80
C VAL A 128 -5.91 25.48 -2.55
N GLU A 129 -5.92 25.47 -3.88
CA GLU A 129 -6.02 26.69 -4.70
C GLU A 129 -7.32 27.46 -4.43
N LEU A 130 -8.45 26.76 -4.35
CA LEU A 130 -9.74 27.38 -4.06
C LEU A 130 -9.81 27.91 -2.63
N GLU A 131 -9.29 27.19 -1.64
CA GLU A 131 -9.22 27.68 -0.25
C GLU A 131 -8.39 28.97 -0.15
N GLN A 132 -7.25 29.04 -0.85
CA GLN A 132 -6.46 30.26 -0.95
C GLN A 132 -7.19 31.40 -1.67
N SER A 133 -7.97 31.08 -2.71
CA SER A 133 -8.75 32.07 -3.46
C SER A 133 -9.91 32.61 -2.63
N VAL A 134 -10.60 31.74 -1.88
CA VAL A 134 -11.67 32.10 -0.93
C VAL A 134 -11.14 33.10 0.10
N ALA A 135 -9.95 32.85 0.66
CA ALA A 135 -9.33 33.73 1.66
C ALA A 135 -9.03 35.14 1.15
N ARG A 136 -8.87 35.31 -0.18
CA ARG A 136 -8.59 36.61 -0.83
C ARG A 136 -9.84 37.28 -1.41
N SER A 137 -10.89 36.51 -1.67
CA SER A 137 -12.16 36.97 -2.25
C SER A 137 -13.14 37.49 -1.19
N SER A 138 -14.16 38.25 -1.61
CA SER A 138 -15.25 38.67 -0.72
C SER A 138 -16.59 38.76 -1.46
N GLY A 139 -17.70 38.71 -0.74
CA GLY A 139 -19.04 38.91 -1.30
C GLY A 139 -19.52 37.77 -2.19
N ALA A 140 -20.02 38.08 -3.38
CA ALA A 140 -20.62 37.09 -4.28
C ALA A 140 -19.61 36.09 -4.86
N GLU A 141 -18.37 36.54 -5.14
CA GLU A 141 -17.30 35.68 -5.64
C GLU A 141 -16.91 34.62 -4.60
N GLN A 142 -16.87 35.00 -3.32
CA GLN A 142 -16.58 34.09 -2.23
C GLN A 142 -17.64 32.98 -2.12
N LEU A 143 -18.92 33.32 -2.28
CA LEU A 143 -20.00 32.33 -2.26
C LEU A 143 -19.87 31.33 -3.41
N ALA A 144 -19.57 31.79 -4.63
CA ALA A 144 -19.34 30.92 -5.77
C ALA A 144 -18.16 29.95 -5.55
N LEU A 145 -17.04 30.43 -4.99
CA LEU A 145 -15.89 29.58 -4.68
C LEU A 145 -16.20 28.55 -3.57
N ILE A 146 -17.03 28.91 -2.58
CA ILE A 146 -17.50 27.96 -1.55
C ILE A 146 -18.39 26.88 -2.16
N GLU A 147 -19.27 27.24 -3.10
CA GLU A 147 -20.09 26.27 -3.84
C GLU A 147 -19.22 25.28 -4.64
N GLU A 148 -18.16 25.77 -5.29
CA GLU A 148 -17.17 24.92 -5.98
C GLU A 148 -16.44 23.98 -5.00
N LEU A 149 -16.02 24.48 -3.83
CA LEU A 149 -15.40 23.64 -2.78
C LEU A 149 -16.34 22.54 -2.28
N ASN A 150 -17.63 22.85 -2.11
CA ASN A 150 -18.65 21.88 -1.73
C ASN A 150 -18.91 20.85 -2.85
N ALA A 151 -18.85 21.26 -4.11
CA ALA A 151 -18.95 20.36 -5.25
C ALA A 151 -17.75 19.39 -5.30
N LEU A 152 -16.52 19.89 -5.14
CA LEU A 152 -15.30 19.07 -5.08
C LEU A 152 -15.33 18.09 -3.91
N SER A 153 -15.81 18.52 -2.74
CA SER A 153 -15.92 17.67 -1.57
C SER A 153 -16.91 16.51 -1.80
N ARG A 154 -18.05 16.77 -2.47
CA ARG A 154 -19.00 15.73 -2.86
C ARG A 154 -18.39 14.74 -3.85
N LEU A 155 -17.68 15.24 -4.86
CA LEU A 155 -16.99 14.40 -5.85
C LEU A 155 -15.93 13.52 -5.18
N GLN A 156 -15.12 14.08 -4.27
CA GLN A 156 -14.12 13.30 -3.53
C GLN A 156 -14.74 12.21 -2.66
N SER A 157 -15.89 12.47 -2.02
CA SER A 157 -16.63 11.46 -1.24
C SER A 157 -17.17 10.34 -2.13
N GLN A 158 -17.79 10.68 -3.27
CA GLN A 158 -18.27 9.69 -4.25
C GLN A 158 -17.13 8.80 -4.76
N MET A 159 -15.98 9.42 -5.06
CA MET A 159 -14.79 8.71 -5.53
C MET A 159 -14.17 7.82 -4.46
N ARG A 160 -14.41 8.04 -3.17
CA ARG A 160 -13.96 7.14 -2.08
C ARG A 160 -14.91 5.95 -1.89
N GLU A 161 -16.21 6.16 -2.07
CA GLU A 161 -17.23 5.11 -1.93
C GLU A 161 -17.22 4.12 -3.10
N THR A 162 -16.88 4.59 -4.30
CA THR A 162 -16.76 3.74 -5.50
C THR A 162 -15.37 3.11 -5.58
N ALA A 163 -15.14 2.05 -4.81
CA ALA A 163 -14.07 1.10 -5.09
C ALA A 163 -14.66 -0.10 -5.85
N PRO A 164 -14.63 -0.11 -7.20
CA PRO A 164 -15.08 -1.26 -7.96
C PRO A 164 -13.99 -2.34 -7.94
N GLY A 165 -13.94 -3.14 -6.87
CA GLY A 165 -13.22 -4.40 -6.91
C GLY A 165 -14.09 -5.43 -7.62
N VAL A 166 -13.57 -6.10 -8.65
CA VAL A 166 -14.07 -7.43 -9.01
C VAL A 166 -13.79 -8.30 -7.81
N ASP A 167 -14.81 -9.01 -7.33
CA ASP A 167 -14.69 -9.91 -6.19
C ASP A 167 -13.66 -11.01 -6.56
N PRO A 168 -12.45 -10.97 -6.00
CA PRO A 168 -11.38 -11.90 -6.37
C PRO A 168 -11.81 -13.35 -6.10
N GLU A 169 -12.66 -13.55 -5.08
CA GLU A 169 -13.22 -14.85 -4.69
C GLU A 169 -14.03 -15.50 -5.82
N ARG A 170 -14.76 -14.71 -6.62
CA ARG A 170 -15.59 -15.24 -7.70
C ARG A 170 -14.77 -15.70 -8.90
N VAL A 171 -13.62 -15.07 -9.14
CA VAL A 171 -12.71 -15.45 -10.23
C VAL A 171 -11.88 -16.66 -9.82
N GLU A 172 -11.41 -16.69 -8.57
CA GLU A 172 -10.79 -17.89 -7.99
C GLU A 172 -11.73 -19.09 -7.99
N GLN A 173 -13.02 -18.91 -7.68
CA GLN A 173 -14.00 -20.00 -7.78
C GLN A 173 -14.12 -20.56 -9.19
N VAL A 174 -14.17 -19.71 -10.21
CA VAL A 174 -14.29 -20.16 -11.61
C VAL A 174 -13.01 -20.83 -12.11
N LEU A 175 -11.84 -20.36 -11.68
CA LEU A 175 -10.56 -21.04 -11.96
C LEU A 175 -10.43 -22.37 -11.20
N ALA A 176 -10.88 -22.42 -9.95
CA ALA A 176 -10.93 -23.65 -9.17
C ALA A 176 -11.86 -24.68 -9.82
N ASP A 177 -13.02 -24.25 -10.32
CA ASP A 177 -13.97 -25.08 -11.06
C ASP A 177 -13.37 -25.56 -12.40
N ALA A 178 -12.59 -24.71 -13.09
CA ALA A 178 -11.90 -25.12 -14.32
C ALA A 178 -10.78 -26.15 -14.04
N ARG A 179 -10.04 -25.99 -12.95
CA ARG A 179 -9.02 -26.94 -12.47
C ARG A 179 -9.63 -28.28 -12.02
N LEU A 180 -10.87 -28.28 -11.53
CA LEU A 180 -11.65 -29.50 -11.24
C LEU A 180 -12.09 -30.25 -12.51
N VAL A 181 -12.23 -29.55 -13.64
CA VAL A 181 -12.66 -30.12 -14.94
C VAL A 181 -11.46 -30.65 -15.76
N GLU A 182 -10.28 -30.05 -15.61
CA GLU A 182 -9.00 -30.55 -16.11
C GLU A 182 -8.46 -31.63 -15.16
N GLY A 183 -9.04 -32.81 -15.27
CA GLY A 183 -9.03 -33.82 -14.23
C GLY A 183 -7.67 -34.22 -13.68
N GLY A 184 -7.56 -34.19 -12.34
CA GLY A 184 -7.08 -35.27 -11.49
C GLY A 184 -5.67 -35.82 -11.73
N HIS A 185 -4.88 -35.22 -12.62
CA HIS A 185 -3.51 -35.65 -12.86
C HIS A 185 -2.66 -35.08 -11.73
N PRO A 186 -1.99 -35.92 -10.94
CA PRO A 186 -1.40 -35.45 -9.70
C PRO A 186 -0.20 -34.53 -9.87
N ARG A 187 0.39 -34.45 -11.07
CA ARG A 187 1.39 -33.42 -11.40
C ARG A 187 0.80 -32.01 -11.47
N ASP A 188 -0.42 -31.88 -11.97
CA ASP A 188 -1.08 -30.59 -12.12
C ASP A 188 -1.56 -30.08 -10.76
N LEU A 189 -2.02 -31.00 -9.89
CA LEU A 189 -2.33 -30.70 -8.48
C LEU A 189 -1.10 -30.18 -7.71
N LEU A 190 0.09 -30.79 -7.92
CA LEU A 190 1.34 -30.30 -7.32
C LEU A 190 1.75 -28.93 -7.87
N ALA A 191 1.67 -28.72 -9.19
CA ALA A 191 2.00 -27.44 -9.80
C ALA A 191 1.09 -26.31 -9.28
N VAL A 192 -0.20 -26.60 -9.06
CA VAL A 192 -1.13 -25.64 -8.44
C VAL A 192 -0.79 -25.40 -6.98
N ALA A 193 -0.42 -26.44 -6.21
CA ALA A 193 0.00 -26.27 -4.83
C ALA A 193 1.24 -25.36 -4.71
N ASP A 194 2.21 -25.50 -5.62
CA ASP A 194 3.41 -24.67 -5.63
C ASP A 194 3.06 -23.20 -6.01
N GLU A 195 2.17 -22.98 -6.97
CA GLU A 195 1.67 -21.63 -7.29
C GLU A 195 0.94 -20.99 -6.07
N LEU A 196 0.16 -21.79 -5.31
CA LEU A 196 -0.47 -21.31 -4.09
C LEU A 196 0.56 -20.95 -3.01
N GLU A 197 1.64 -21.73 -2.84
CA GLU A 197 2.72 -21.38 -1.91
C GLU A 197 3.48 -20.11 -2.30
N ASP A 198 3.68 -19.88 -3.61
CA ASP A 198 4.28 -18.63 -4.09
C ASP A 198 3.38 -17.43 -3.77
N THR A 199 2.07 -17.55 -3.99
CA THR A 199 1.11 -16.49 -3.62
C THR A 199 1.01 -16.28 -2.11
N GLU A 200 1.07 -17.36 -1.32
CA GLU A 200 1.17 -17.31 0.14
C GLU A 200 2.41 -16.55 0.61
N ALA A 201 3.57 -16.80 -0.02
CA ALA A 201 4.81 -16.09 0.28
C ALA A 201 4.72 -14.58 -0.02
N GLN A 202 4.12 -14.21 -1.14
CA GLN A 202 3.87 -12.80 -1.49
C GLN A 202 2.91 -12.13 -0.50
N LEU A 203 1.84 -12.80 -0.09
CA LEU A 203 0.92 -12.27 0.91
C LEU A 203 1.58 -12.12 2.29
N ARG A 204 2.49 -13.03 2.67
CA ARG A 204 3.32 -12.87 3.87
C ARG A 204 4.21 -11.66 3.80
N GLU A 205 4.89 -11.43 2.68
CA GLU A 205 5.73 -10.23 2.51
C GLU A 205 4.89 -8.95 2.64
N ARG A 206 3.71 -8.92 2.03
CA ARG A 206 2.76 -7.82 2.20
C ARG A 206 2.30 -7.66 3.65
N LEU A 207 2.01 -8.76 4.35
CA LEU A 207 1.63 -8.76 5.76
C LEU A 207 2.75 -8.12 6.61
N THR A 208 4.00 -8.52 6.41
CA THR A 208 5.14 -7.93 7.14
C THR A 208 5.29 -6.43 6.87
N THR A 209 5.02 -5.99 5.64
CA THR A 209 5.03 -4.56 5.28
C THR A 209 3.92 -3.79 6.00
N VAL A 210 2.70 -4.36 6.04
CA VAL A 210 1.56 -3.78 6.77
C VAL A 210 1.85 -3.70 8.26
N GLU A 211 2.42 -4.74 8.86
CA GLU A 211 2.82 -4.78 10.27
C GLU A 211 3.89 -3.73 10.60
N ALA A 212 4.92 -3.61 9.76
CA ALA A 212 5.95 -2.59 9.92
C ALA A 212 5.33 -1.18 9.92
N ARG A 213 4.45 -0.89 8.95
CA ARG A 213 3.75 0.40 8.84
C ARG A 213 2.82 0.68 10.01
N LEU A 214 2.12 -0.34 10.49
CA LEU A 214 1.25 -0.25 11.66
C LEU A 214 2.09 0.08 12.91
N SER A 215 3.23 -0.60 13.10
CA SER A 215 4.14 -0.32 14.22
C SER A 215 4.68 1.12 14.18
N GLU A 216 4.99 1.64 13.00
CA GLU A 216 5.48 3.01 12.84
C GLU A 216 4.39 4.06 13.13
N LEU A 217 3.18 3.84 12.65
CA LEU A 217 2.04 4.72 12.95
C LEU A 217 1.66 4.69 14.44
N GLU A 218 1.79 3.53 15.10
CA GLU A 218 1.57 3.42 16.54
C GLU A 218 2.64 4.19 17.33
N ARG A 219 3.92 4.08 16.95
CA ARG A 219 5.00 4.90 17.53
C ARG A 219 4.74 6.39 17.32
N SER A 220 4.37 6.79 16.10
CA SER A 220 4.04 8.18 15.75
C SER A 220 2.88 8.71 16.59
N ARG A 221 1.81 7.92 16.76
CA ARG A 221 0.67 8.24 17.62
C ARG A 221 1.10 8.41 19.08
N ASP A 222 1.93 7.50 19.59
CA ASP A 222 2.40 7.55 20.97
C ASP A 222 3.30 8.77 21.21
N LEU A 223 4.13 9.15 20.23
CA LEU A 223 4.92 10.38 20.25
C LEU A 223 4.03 11.63 20.24
N MET A 224 3.00 11.68 19.39
CA MET A 224 2.03 12.79 19.38
C MET A 224 1.31 12.92 20.71
N ARG A 225 0.89 11.80 21.31
CA ARG A 225 0.27 11.80 22.64
C ARG A 225 1.23 12.36 23.69
N ARG A 226 2.48 11.90 23.71
CA ARG A 226 3.52 12.43 24.62
C ARG A 226 3.75 13.93 24.40
N ALA A 227 3.87 14.39 23.15
CA ALA A 227 4.03 15.80 22.83
C ALA A 227 2.84 16.66 23.29
N ARG A 228 1.63 16.12 23.22
CA ARG A 228 0.42 16.76 23.78
C ARG A 228 0.46 16.82 25.30
N ASP A 229 0.87 15.74 25.96
CA ASP A 229 1.02 15.70 27.41
C ASP A 229 2.10 16.69 27.90
N PHE A 230 3.19 16.85 27.13
CA PHE A 230 4.23 17.83 27.38
C PHE A 230 3.73 19.26 27.19
N SER A 231 3.10 19.59 26.06
CA SER A 231 2.55 20.93 25.81
C SER A 231 1.44 21.31 26.81
N THR A 232 0.67 20.34 27.29
CA THR A 232 -0.31 20.57 28.36
C THR A 232 0.38 20.86 29.69
N ARG A 233 1.44 20.12 30.04
CA ARG A 233 2.25 20.37 31.24
C ARG A 233 3.02 21.70 31.17
N GLU A 234 3.52 22.10 30.01
CA GLU A 234 4.23 23.36 29.82
C GLU A 234 3.32 24.57 30.04
N ARG A 235 2.04 24.49 29.61
CA ARG A 235 1.03 25.52 29.90
C ARG A 235 0.79 25.72 31.41
N PHE A 236 0.92 24.67 32.23
CA PHE A 236 0.85 24.82 33.69
C PHE A 236 2.02 25.61 34.28
N PHE A 237 3.20 25.59 33.64
CA PHE A 237 4.33 26.41 34.06
C PHE A 237 4.15 27.87 33.61
N GLU A 238 3.67 28.12 32.38
CA GLU A 238 3.36 29.47 31.91
C GLU A 238 2.24 30.17 32.71
N GLU A 239 1.23 29.42 33.15
CA GLU A 239 0.11 29.98 33.92
C GLU A 239 0.52 30.37 35.35
N ASN A 240 1.43 29.61 35.97
CA ASN A 240 2.04 29.98 37.25
C ASN A 240 2.94 31.23 37.14
N ASP A 241 3.66 31.38 36.03
CA ASP A 241 4.47 32.58 35.77
C ASP A 241 3.59 33.82 35.49
N ARG A 242 2.45 33.65 34.80
CA ARG A 242 1.43 34.72 34.66
C ARG A 242 0.81 35.13 35.99
N ALA A 243 0.48 34.18 36.86
CA ALA A 243 -0.07 34.49 38.19
C ALA A 243 0.93 35.29 39.05
N ARG A 244 2.24 34.99 38.95
CA ARG A 244 3.30 35.77 39.62
C ARG A 244 3.54 37.15 38.98
N ALA A 245 3.38 37.29 37.67
CA ALA A 245 3.46 38.59 36.99
C ALA A 245 2.30 39.52 37.38
N ILE A 246 1.08 38.99 37.53
CA ILE A 246 -0.10 39.75 37.95
C ILE A 246 0.04 40.19 39.42
N ALA A 247 0.55 39.33 40.30
CA ALA A 247 0.81 39.69 41.71
C ALA A 247 1.89 40.79 41.88
N ARG A 248 2.78 41.01 40.89
CA ARG A 248 3.71 42.14 40.89
C ARG A 248 3.11 43.43 40.35
N GLN A 249 2.03 43.37 39.57
CA GLN A 249 1.38 44.54 39.00
C GLN A 249 0.39 45.21 39.97
N GLU A 250 -0.10 44.50 41.00
CA GLU A 250 -0.94 45.09 42.06
C GLU A 250 -0.14 45.72 43.21
N ARG A 251 1.21 45.68 43.19
CA ARG A 251 2.06 46.33 44.19
C ARG A 251 2.78 47.57 43.66
N SER A 252 2.07 48.40 42.91
CA SER A 252 2.47 49.77 42.64
C SER A 252 1.24 50.61 42.34
N VAL A 253 0.60 51.11 43.39
CA VAL A 253 0.06 52.47 43.58
C VAL A 253 -0.83 52.41 44.82
N ALA A 254 -0.25 52.79 45.96
CA ALA A 254 -0.98 53.21 47.15
C ALA A 254 -0.34 54.50 47.66
N GLY A 255 -1.13 55.56 47.56
CA GLY A 255 -1.05 56.87 48.20
C GLY A 255 -2.29 57.61 47.68
N ASP A 256 -3.25 58.08 48.48
CA ASP A 256 -3.44 58.22 49.91
C ASP A 256 -4.96 58.48 50.13
N GLU A 257 -5.42 58.43 51.38
CA GLU A 257 -6.73 58.84 51.95
C GLU A 257 -7.95 57.89 52.09
N PRO A 258 -8.73 58.01 53.20
CA PRO A 258 -9.56 56.94 53.75
C PRO A 258 -11.08 57.25 53.87
N ALA A 259 -11.95 56.24 53.75
CA ALA A 259 -13.30 56.28 54.33
C ALA A 259 -13.96 54.89 54.48
N ARG A 260 -14.00 54.42 55.74
CA ARG A 260 -15.13 53.84 56.50
C ARG A 260 -16.04 52.74 55.90
N GLY A 261 -16.09 51.62 56.66
CA GLY A 261 -17.20 50.65 56.74
C GLY A 261 -17.06 49.47 55.76
N ASP A 262 -17.40 48.23 56.06
CA ASP A 262 -18.07 47.56 57.18
C ASP A 262 -17.94 46.04 56.91
N GLN A 263 -17.90 45.22 57.98
CA GLN A 263 -18.16 43.76 58.10
C GLN A 263 -18.14 42.85 56.83
N GLY A 264 -17.52 41.66 56.80
CA GLY A 264 -17.04 40.77 57.84
C GLY A 264 -16.63 39.39 57.28
N ASP A 265 -16.26 38.52 58.24
CA ASP A 265 -16.12 37.06 58.21
C ASP A 265 -14.96 36.34 57.46
N VAL A 266 -14.04 35.86 58.33
CA VAL A 266 -13.16 34.67 58.38
C VAL A 266 -13.81 33.33 57.93
N PRO A 267 -13.13 32.13 57.91
CA PRO A 267 -11.74 31.77 58.31
C PRO A 267 -10.96 30.84 57.32
N VAL A 268 -9.60 30.85 57.29
CA VAL A 268 -8.60 29.94 57.93
C VAL A 268 -8.47 28.50 57.35
N THR A 269 -7.27 28.15 56.89
CA THR A 269 -6.37 27.01 57.26
C THR A 269 -5.33 26.83 56.14
N GLU A 270 -4.04 27.14 56.34
CA GLU A 270 -2.99 26.28 56.94
C GLU A 270 -2.86 24.90 56.25
N ASP A 271 -1.81 24.72 55.43
CA ASP A 271 -0.77 23.73 55.79
C ASP A 271 0.54 24.00 55.04
N ALA A 272 1.64 23.70 55.72
CA ALA A 272 3.02 23.97 55.37
C ALA A 272 3.79 22.66 55.14
N SER A 273 4.99 22.78 54.55
CA SER A 273 6.06 21.76 54.46
C SER A 273 5.85 20.74 53.33
N ASP A 274 6.83 20.31 52.54
CA ASP A 274 8.29 20.23 52.69
C ASP A 274 8.93 20.09 51.28
N PRO A 275 10.20 20.45 51.05
CA PRO A 275 10.88 20.29 49.76
C PRO A 275 11.96 19.19 49.83
N GLU A 276 11.74 18.03 49.22
CA GLU A 276 12.86 17.13 48.88
C GLU A 276 12.41 15.98 47.98
N SER A 277 13.01 15.87 46.78
CA SER A 277 13.51 14.62 46.16
C SER A 277 13.67 14.77 44.64
N GLN A 278 14.92 14.95 44.22
CA GLN A 278 15.39 14.53 42.90
C GLN A 278 15.33 12.99 42.80
N PRO A 279 14.96 12.46 41.63
CA PRO A 279 15.82 11.48 40.96
C PRO A 279 15.90 11.82 39.46
N GLY A 280 17.07 11.84 38.83
CA GLY A 280 17.91 10.66 38.63
C GLY A 280 17.86 10.33 37.13
N ALA A 281 18.73 10.97 36.36
CA ALA A 281 18.92 10.67 34.94
C ALA A 281 19.72 9.36 34.80
N PRO A 282 19.29 8.40 33.97
CA PRO A 282 20.18 7.32 33.58
C PRO A 282 21.19 7.85 32.56
N SER A 283 22.44 7.90 32.98
CA SER A 283 23.61 7.80 32.10
C SER A 283 23.87 6.32 31.94
N GLU A 284 23.65 5.79 30.73
CA GLU A 284 24.17 4.48 30.36
C GLU A 284 25.48 4.68 29.61
N ASP A 285 26.54 4.34 30.33
CA ASP A 285 27.85 4.00 29.84
C ASP A 285 27.74 2.85 28.83
N PHE A 286 28.22 3.05 27.60
CA PHE A 286 28.54 1.96 26.68
C PHE A 286 30.01 2.05 26.30
N GLU A 287 30.85 1.50 27.17
CA GLU A 287 32.25 1.16 26.87
C GLU A 287 32.31 -0.24 26.26
N GLY A 288 32.99 -0.35 25.11
CA GLY A 288 33.88 -1.47 24.79
C GLY A 288 33.25 -2.75 24.25
N ALA A 289 33.34 -2.92 22.92
CA ALA A 289 33.68 -4.23 22.34
C ALA A 289 34.36 -4.04 20.97
N GLU A 290 35.68 -4.16 21.00
CA GLU A 290 36.52 -4.50 19.88
C GLU A 290 36.02 -5.81 19.24
N GLY A 291 36.02 -5.89 17.91
CA GLY A 291 35.55 -7.08 17.21
C GLY A 291 35.62 -6.95 15.69
N ASP A 292 36.80 -6.66 15.17
CA ASP A 292 37.18 -6.93 13.78
C ASP A 292 37.39 -8.45 13.64
N PRO A 293 36.67 -9.11 12.73
CA PRO A 293 37.32 -10.13 11.93
C PRO A 293 37.12 -9.89 10.44
N ASN A 294 38.12 -9.26 9.84
CA ASN A 294 38.83 -9.73 8.66
C ASN A 294 38.52 -11.21 8.31
N MET A 295 37.48 -11.43 7.51
CA MET A 295 37.31 -12.63 6.70
C MET A 295 37.73 -12.29 5.27
N GLY A 296 39.05 -12.29 5.07
CA GLY A 296 39.66 -12.49 3.77
C GLY A 296 39.35 -13.91 3.33
N GLY A 297 38.33 -14.06 2.48
CA GLY A 297 38.08 -15.27 1.71
C GLY A 297 38.48 -15.02 0.27
N ASP A 298 39.72 -15.37 -0.07
CA ASP A 298 40.12 -15.71 -1.43
C ASP A 298 39.18 -16.82 -1.93
N PHE A 299 38.21 -16.47 -2.76
CA PHE A 299 37.54 -17.43 -3.62
C PHE A 299 38.23 -17.35 -4.97
N ASP A 300 39.21 -18.24 -5.15
CA ASP A 300 39.78 -18.61 -6.42
C ASP A 300 38.64 -18.75 -7.44
N SER A 301 38.66 -17.87 -8.43
CA SER A 301 37.89 -18.01 -9.66
C SER A 301 38.56 -19.10 -10.48
N PRO A 302 37.94 -20.27 -10.72
CA PRO A 302 38.41 -21.13 -11.79
C PRO A 302 38.05 -20.47 -13.12
N ASP A 303 39.07 -20.30 -13.95
CA ASP A 303 38.97 -19.92 -15.36
C ASP A 303 37.82 -20.68 -16.07
N PRO A 304 36.98 -20.00 -16.86
CA PRO A 304 36.09 -20.69 -17.78
C PRO A 304 36.90 -21.25 -18.95
N ASP A 305 37.07 -22.57 -18.96
CA ASP A 305 37.53 -23.36 -20.10
C ASP A 305 36.58 -23.11 -21.30
N PRO A 306 37.09 -22.86 -22.52
CA PRO A 306 36.26 -22.52 -23.68
C PRO A 306 35.58 -23.77 -24.25
N THR A 307 34.32 -23.98 -23.91
CA THR A 307 33.46 -24.96 -24.60
C THR A 307 32.97 -24.47 -25.98
N PRO A 308 32.79 -25.39 -26.94
CA PRO A 308 32.79 -25.12 -28.38
C PRO A 308 31.46 -24.58 -28.91
N GLU A 309 31.55 -23.82 -30.00
CA GLU A 309 30.44 -23.35 -30.84
C GLU A 309 29.48 -24.51 -31.24
N PRO A 310 28.16 -24.37 -31.03
CA PRO A 310 27.18 -25.22 -31.67
C PRO A 310 26.77 -24.67 -33.04
N SER A 311 26.95 -25.51 -34.06
CA SER A 311 26.38 -25.37 -35.40
C SER A 311 24.86 -25.09 -35.40
N PRO A 312 24.34 -24.37 -36.40
CA PRO A 312 22.93 -24.02 -36.48
C PRO A 312 22.12 -25.17 -37.07
N GLY A 313 21.19 -25.74 -36.29
CA GLY A 313 20.21 -26.66 -36.85
C GLY A 313 19.66 -27.67 -35.87
N ASN A 314 18.66 -27.26 -35.07
CA ASN A 314 17.37 -27.93 -34.97
C ASN A 314 16.53 -27.27 -33.87
N GLY A 315 15.32 -26.86 -34.25
CA GLY A 315 14.38 -26.20 -33.38
C GLY A 315 13.85 -27.11 -32.29
N PHE A 316 14.15 -26.74 -31.05
CA PHE A 316 13.37 -27.00 -29.86
C PHE A 316 13.76 -25.90 -28.87
N GLU A 317 13.04 -24.79 -28.89
CA GLU A 317 13.13 -23.80 -27.82
C GLU A 317 12.30 -24.33 -26.65
N PRO A 318 12.88 -24.65 -25.48
CA PRO A 318 12.11 -24.64 -24.25
C PRO A 318 11.81 -23.17 -23.97
N THR A 319 10.56 -22.76 -24.16
CA THR A 319 10.06 -21.49 -23.62
C THR A 319 10.10 -21.60 -22.09
N THR A 320 11.25 -21.28 -21.50
CA THR A 320 11.31 -20.81 -20.11
C THR A 320 10.61 -19.46 -20.07
N GLU A 321 9.29 -19.52 -20.09
CA GLU A 321 8.40 -18.41 -19.75
C GLU A 321 8.55 -18.19 -18.24
N ARG A 322 9.64 -17.52 -17.87
CA ARG A 322 9.75 -16.85 -16.58
C ARG A 322 8.62 -15.83 -16.57
N VAL A 323 7.57 -16.15 -15.82
CA VAL A 323 6.52 -15.20 -15.44
C VAL A 323 7.23 -14.05 -14.73
N LEU A 324 7.47 -12.98 -15.47
CA LEU A 324 7.94 -11.71 -14.94
C LEU A 324 6.71 -11.08 -14.28
N ILE A 325 6.50 -11.38 -13.00
CA ILE A 325 5.58 -10.60 -12.17
C ILE A 325 6.30 -9.26 -11.97
N GLU A 326 5.97 -8.29 -12.82
CA GLU A 326 6.36 -6.89 -12.57
C GLU A 326 5.83 -6.52 -11.18
N SER A 327 6.76 -6.38 -10.25
CA SER A 327 6.54 -5.84 -8.91
C SER A 327 5.68 -4.58 -9.00
N LEU A 328 4.40 -4.71 -8.67
CA LEU A 328 3.39 -3.66 -8.80
C LEU A 328 3.54 -2.53 -7.76
N VAL A 329 4.60 -2.57 -6.94
CA VAL A 329 4.93 -1.52 -5.99
C VAL A 329 6.38 -1.12 -6.23
N ASP A 330 6.56 0.13 -6.64
CA ASP A 330 7.86 0.78 -6.74
C ASP A 330 8.34 1.06 -5.29
N PRO A 331 9.40 0.41 -4.79
CA PRO A 331 9.83 0.57 -3.39
C PRO A 331 10.28 2.01 -3.07
N GLU A 332 10.51 2.85 -4.09
CA GLU A 332 10.89 4.25 -3.92
C GLU A 332 9.71 5.18 -3.57
N GLN A 333 8.44 4.76 -3.71
CA GLN A 333 7.30 5.54 -3.21
C GLN A 333 7.12 5.45 -1.68
N ILE A 334 7.88 4.58 -1.02
CA ILE A 334 7.78 4.30 0.41
C ILE A 334 8.49 5.38 1.26
N ASP A 335 9.40 6.16 0.67
CA ASP A 335 10.24 7.15 1.38
C ASP A 335 9.74 8.60 1.32
N GLN A 336 8.57 8.85 0.73
CA GLN A 336 7.96 10.18 0.77
C GLN A 336 7.40 10.45 2.17
N GLY A 337 8.21 11.15 2.98
CA GLY A 337 7.91 11.54 4.35
C GLY A 337 6.45 11.93 4.55
N ALA A 338 5.79 11.20 5.44
CA ALA A 338 4.37 11.32 5.70
C ALA A 338 3.99 12.80 5.91
N PRO A 339 3.02 13.37 5.16
CA PRO A 339 2.47 14.67 5.49
C PRO A 339 2.00 14.62 6.94
N ALA A 340 2.16 15.71 7.72
CA ALA A 340 1.76 15.74 9.12
C ALA A 340 0.27 15.39 9.26
N LEU A 341 -0.01 14.11 9.49
CA LEU A 341 -1.36 13.57 9.53
C LEU A 341 -2.02 14.10 10.79
N SER A 342 -3.23 14.64 10.65
CA SER A 342 -4.08 14.94 11.78
C SER A 342 -4.27 13.68 12.64
N GLU A 343 -4.32 13.81 13.96
CA GLU A 343 -4.53 12.71 14.91
C GLU A 343 -5.71 11.79 14.51
N GLY A 344 -6.82 12.39 14.06
CA GLY A 344 -7.98 11.64 13.58
C GLY A 344 -7.78 10.93 12.22
N GLN A 345 -6.80 11.33 11.42
CA GLN A 345 -6.39 10.58 10.22
C GLN A 345 -5.49 9.40 10.61
N THR A 346 -4.53 9.61 11.51
CA THR A 346 -3.64 8.55 12.03
C THR A 346 -4.44 7.41 12.66
N GLU A 347 -5.45 7.70 13.49
CA GLU A 347 -6.29 6.66 14.08
C GLU A 347 -7.12 5.87 13.07
N ARG A 348 -7.60 6.54 12.01
CA ARG A 348 -8.35 5.88 10.93
C ARG A 348 -7.44 4.97 10.13
N SER A 349 -6.23 5.44 9.82
CA SER A 349 -5.21 4.64 9.14
C SER A 349 -4.80 3.41 9.95
N VAL A 350 -4.55 3.56 11.26
CA VAL A 350 -4.25 2.42 12.14
C VAL A 350 -5.39 1.40 12.17
N ARG A 351 -6.65 1.86 12.26
CA ARG A 351 -7.82 0.96 12.22
C ARG A 351 -7.97 0.26 10.87
N ALA A 352 -7.69 0.95 9.76
CA ALA A 352 -7.74 0.36 8.43
C ALA A 352 -6.66 -0.72 8.26
N LEU A 353 -5.41 -0.40 8.64
CA LEU A 353 -4.29 -1.34 8.54
C LEU A 353 -4.47 -2.59 9.43
N ARG A 354 -5.10 -2.46 10.61
CA ARG A 354 -5.44 -3.63 11.45
C ARG A 354 -6.41 -4.58 10.78
N ARG A 355 -7.44 -4.05 10.12
CA ARG A 355 -8.40 -4.87 9.36
C ARG A 355 -7.75 -5.52 8.15
N GLU A 356 -6.87 -4.79 7.48
CA GLU A 356 -6.08 -5.34 6.37
C GLU A 356 -5.16 -6.47 6.84
N ARG A 357 -4.48 -6.29 7.99
CA ARG A 357 -3.68 -7.34 8.63
C ARG A 357 -4.50 -8.61 8.90
N GLU A 358 -5.63 -8.49 9.59
CA GLU A 358 -6.52 -9.62 9.91
C GLU A 358 -7.03 -10.34 8.65
N ARG A 359 -7.33 -9.57 7.59
CA ARG A 359 -7.75 -10.13 6.30
C ARG A 359 -6.62 -10.91 5.64
N LEU A 360 -5.41 -10.34 5.59
CA LEU A 360 -4.24 -10.98 5.00
C LEU A 360 -3.83 -12.24 5.79
N GLU A 361 -3.93 -12.22 7.12
CA GLU A 361 -3.69 -13.39 7.97
C GLU A 361 -4.64 -14.54 7.62
N THR A 362 -5.94 -14.26 7.52
CA THR A 362 -6.95 -15.27 7.12
C THR A 362 -6.65 -15.84 5.74
N GLN A 363 -6.34 -14.97 4.76
CA GLN A 363 -6.04 -15.40 3.39
C GLN A 363 -4.77 -16.26 3.29
N VAL A 364 -3.72 -15.92 4.04
CA VAL A 364 -2.49 -16.72 4.10
C VAL A 364 -2.78 -18.11 4.66
N GLU A 365 -3.59 -18.21 5.71
CA GLU A 365 -3.94 -19.52 6.29
C GLU A 365 -4.80 -20.35 5.33
N GLU A 366 -5.79 -19.73 4.67
CA GLU A 366 -6.65 -20.41 3.68
C GLU A 366 -5.84 -20.95 2.50
N LEU A 367 -4.94 -20.15 1.92
CA LEU A 367 -4.06 -20.59 0.82
C LEU A 367 -3.16 -21.75 1.26
N ARG A 368 -2.63 -21.68 2.48
CA ARG A 368 -1.77 -22.73 3.03
C ARG A 368 -2.52 -24.04 3.25
N GLU A 369 -3.72 -23.98 3.81
CA GLU A 369 -4.59 -25.15 3.97
C GLU A 369 -4.95 -25.75 2.61
N ARG A 370 -5.24 -24.90 1.62
CA ARG A 370 -5.60 -25.34 0.26
C ARG A 370 -4.41 -25.99 -0.46
N ALA A 371 -3.22 -25.42 -0.37
CA ALA A 371 -2.00 -26.00 -0.93
C ALA A 371 -1.70 -27.37 -0.29
N ARG A 372 -1.88 -27.51 1.03
CA ARG A 372 -1.74 -28.79 1.72
C ARG A 372 -2.76 -29.82 1.22
N GLN A 373 -4.04 -29.46 1.12
CA GLN A 373 -5.09 -30.35 0.61
C GLN A 373 -4.77 -30.84 -0.81
N LEU A 374 -4.34 -29.95 -1.70
CA LEU A 374 -4.00 -30.32 -3.08
C LEU A 374 -2.80 -31.27 -3.16
N ARG A 375 -1.82 -31.13 -2.26
CA ARG A 375 -0.70 -32.09 -2.16
C ARG A 375 -1.15 -33.44 -1.64
N GLU A 376 -2.01 -33.48 -0.63
CA GLU A 376 -2.59 -34.73 -0.11
C GLU A 376 -3.40 -35.45 -1.21
N GLU A 377 -4.24 -34.70 -1.94
CA GLU A 377 -5.00 -35.22 -3.09
C GLU A 377 -4.07 -35.72 -4.21
N ALA A 378 -2.97 -35.00 -4.48
CA ALA A 378 -1.97 -35.44 -5.44
C ALA A 378 -1.30 -36.74 -5.00
N GLU A 379 -0.88 -36.84 -3.75
CA GLU A 379 -0.25 -38.05 -3.20
C GLU A 379 -1.18 -39.27 -3.23
N ASP A 380 -2.45 -39.08 -2.88
CA ASP A 380 -3.45 -40.14 -2.92
C ASP A 380 -3.77 -40.57 -4.36
N ALA A 381 -3.73 -39.65 -5.32
CA ALA A 381 -3.87 -39.99 -6.75
C ALA A 381 -2.65 -40.72 -7.34
N TRP A 382 -1.49 -40.75 -6.65
CA TRP A 382 -0.34 -41.58 -7.03
C TRP A 382 -0.40 -43.02 -6.48
N ARG A 383 -1.22 -43.26 -5.45
CA ARG A 383 -1.38 -44.58 -4.83
C ARG A 383 -2.38 -45.44 -5.59
#